data_AF-A0A921NTK7-F1
#
_entry.id   AF-A0A921NTK7-F1
#
_cell.length_a   1.000
_cell.length_b   1.000
_cell.length_c   1.000
_cell.angle_alpha   90.00
_cell.angle_beta   90.00
_cell.angle_gamma   90.00
#
_symmetry.space_group_name_H-M   'P 1'
#
loop_
_entity.id
_entity.type
_entity.pdbx_description
1 polymer ?
#
loop_
_entity_poly.entity_id
_entity_poly.type
_entity_poly.pdbx_seq_one_letter_code
_entity_poly.pdbx_strand_id
1 'polypeptide(L)'
;MEQYIISMQGVGQVLLNLLARKARQGVAVRLLADGLGSRGLTRSDGAQALLRNGGRIKMLNPPASLLRHPVARAPRMHRNTLIIDNACIMVGGSCYQDRMSNWRDTMLQVGGPLPPASTATFESAWQDCSQSIADGTPPLETKGATPDGWSFAAGGPAPHAVPDLRKCLPERIATAERAVSLTPPICYLTAP
;
A
#
# COMPACT_ATOMS: atom_id res chain seq x y z
N MET A 1 -3.90 -1.68 -4.97
CA MET A 1 -2.89 -0.65 -4.64
C MET A 1 -3.14 -0.14 -3.23
N GLU A 2 -2.10 -0.02 -2.43
CA GLU A 2 -2.10 0.63 -1.11
C GLU A 2 -1.31 1.94 -1.21
N GLN A 3 -1.82 3.01 -0.61
CA GLN A 3 -1.12 4.29 -0.54
C GLN A 3 -1.30 5.06 0.76
N TYR A 4 -0.19 5.51 1.33
CA TYR A 4 -0.16 6.34 2.52
C TYR A 4 -0.65 7.77 2.23
N ILE A 5 -0.21 8.38 1.14
CA ILE A 5 -0.62 9.75 0.78
C ILE A 5 -0.91 9.83 -0.72
N ILE A 6 -2.10 10.31 -1.03
CA ILE A 6 -2.50 10.72 -2.38
C ILE A 6 -2.96 12.17 -2.32
N SER A 7 -2.33 13.02 -3.11
CA SER A 7 -2.75 14.41 -3.32
C SER A 7 -3.99 14.49 -4.23
N MET A 8 -4.89 15.42 -3.95
CA MET A 8 -6.05 15.69 -4.82
C MET A 8 -5.71 16.57 -6.03
N GLN A 9 -4.44 16.94 -6.17
CA GLN A 9 -3.90 17.78 -7.23
C GLN A 9 -2.57 17.20 -7.72
N GLY A 10 -2.10 17.69 -8.87
CA GLY A 10 -0.78 17.32 -9.40
C GLY A 10 -0.66 15.83 -9.69
N VAL A 11 0.44 15.22 -9.25
CA VAL A 11 0.74 13.80 -9.52
C VAL A 11 -0.33 12.85 -8.98
N GLY A 12 -1.00 13.19 -7.87
CA GLY A 12 -2.07 12.37 -7.30
C GLY A 12 -3.34 12.41 -8.16
N GLN A 13 -3.67 13.57 -8.75
CA GLN A 13 -4.79 13.67 -9.70
C GLN A 13 -4.49 12.89 -11.00
N VAL A 14 -3.24 12.93 -11.48
CA VAL A 14 -2.80 12.14 -12.63
C VAL A 14 -2.96 10.64 -12.37
N LEU A 15 -2.54 10.17 -11.17
CA LEU A 15 -2.73 8.78 -10.76
C LEU A 15 -4.23 8.40 -10.76
N LEU A 16 -5.08 9.17 -10.11
CA LEU A 16 -6.52 8.86 -10.00
C LEU A 16 -7.19 8.81 -11.37
N ASN A 17 -6.84 9.73 -12.27
CA ASN A 17 -7.35 9.72 -13.65
C ASN A 17 -6.90 8.49 -14.43
N LEU A 18 -5.65 8.04 -14.24
CA LEU A 18 -5.14 6.82 -14.86
C LEU A 18 -5.89 5.58 -14.35
N LEU A 19 -6.08 5.47 -13.03
CA LEU A 19 -6.84 4.39 -12.41
C LEU A 19 -8.29 4.36 -12.93
N ALA A 20 -8.94 5.52 -12.99
CA ALA A 20 -10.31 5.65 -13.52
C ALA A 20 -10.41 5.22 -14.99
N ARG A 21 -9.41 5.56 -15.81
CA ARG A 21 -9.33 5.13 -17.21
C ARG A 21 -9.15 3.62 -17.34
N LYS A 22 -8.35 3.00 -16.47
CA LYS A 22 -8.17 1.53 -16.46
C LYS A 22 -9.45 0.82 -16.01
N ALA A 23 -10.13 1.32 -14.99
CA ALA A 23 -11.43 0.79 -14.58
C ALA A 23 -12.45 0.84 -15.74
N ARG A 24 -12.48 1.95 -16.50
CA ARG A 24 -13.34 2.08 -17.69
C ARG A 24 -13.01 1.07 -18.79
N GLN A 25 -11.77 0.61 -18.86
CA GLN A 25 -11.32 -0.44 -19.79
C GLN A 25 -11.69 -1.85 -19.31
N GLY A 26 -12.41 -1.99 -18.20
CA GLY A 26 -12.79 -3.28 -17.61
C GLY A 26 -11.74 -3.87 -16.68
N VAL A 27 -10.66 -3.13 -16.36
CA VAL A 27 -9.65 -3.60 -15.40
C VAL A 27 -10.21 -3.53 -13.99
N ALA A 28 -10.02 -4.60 -13.21
CA ALA A 28 -10.35 -4.63 -11.79
C ALA A 28 -9.40 -3.73 -10.99
N VAL A 29 -9.83 -2.50 -10.70
CA VAL A 29 -9.02 -1.51 -9.97
C VAL A 29 -9.47 -1.41 -8.52
N ARG A 30 -8.55 -1.67 -7.58
CA ARG A 30 -8.76 -1.55 -6.13
C ARG A 30 -7.72 -0.63 -5.50
N LEU A 31 -8.19 0.46 -4.89
CA LEU A 31 -7.38 1.45 -4.20
C LEU A 31 -7.69 1.45 -2.71
N LEU A 32 -6.71 1.08 -1.89
CA LEU A 32 -6.74 1.23 -0.45
C LEU A 32 -5.87 2.44 -0.08
N ALA A 33 -6.42 3.39 0.68
CA ALA A 33 -5.73 4.63 1.04
C ALA A 33 -5.81 4.93 2.54
N ASP A 34 -4.79 5.60 3.08
CA ASP A 34 -4.86 6.18 4.43
C ASP A 34 -5.72 7.44 4.43
N GLY A 35 -6.74 7.49 5.29
CA GLY A 35 -7.72 8.56 5.29
C GLY A 35 -7.25 9.89 5.86
N LEU A 36 -6.21 9.89 6.70
CA LEU A 36 -5.57 11.13 7.16
C LEU A 36 -4.66 11.69 6.06
N GLY A 37 -3.82 10.83 5.48
CA GLY A 37 -2.85 11.19 4.45
C GLY A 37 -3.50 11.56 3.12
N SER A 38 -4.69 11.01 2.84
CA SER A 38 -5.46 11.25 1.61
C SER A 38 -6.77 11.99 1.89
N ARG A 39 -6.73 13.01 2.76
CA ARG A 39 -7.92 13.78 3.12
C ARG A 39 -8.56 14.41 1.87
N GLY A 40 -9.86 14.18 1.72
CA GLY A 40 -10.62 14.64 0.55
C GLY A 40 -10.65 13.65 -0.62
N LEU A 41 -9.96 12.50 -0.53
CA LEU A 41 -9.91 11.49 -1.58
C LEU A 41 -11.27 11.15 -2.16
N THR A 42 -12.21 10.70 -1.34
CA THR A 42 -13.53 10.27 -1.80
C THR A 42 -14.39 11.40 -2.38
N ARG A 43 -13.98 12.67 -2.27
CA ARG A 43 -14.69 13.82 -2.85
C ARG A 43 -14.01 14.38 -4.09
N SER A 44 -12.82 13.88 -4.48
CA SER A 44 -12.13 14.39 -5.67
C SER A 44 -12.73 13.86 -6.95
N ASP A 45 -12.63 14.65 -8.02
CA ASP A 45 -13.15 14.28 -9.33
C ASP A 45 -12.53 12.98 -9.86
N GLY A 46 -11.23 12.78 -9.62
CA GLY A 46 -10.52 11.55 -10.02
C GLY A 46 -11.03 10.31 -9.30
N ALA A 47 -11.25 10.40 -7.98
CA ALA A 47 -11.81 9.28 -7.21
C ALA A 47 -13.26 8.99 -7.60
N GLN A 48 -14.07 10.04 -7.81
CA GLN A 48 -15.44 9.90 -8.28
C GLN A 48 -15.51 9.29 -9.68
N ALA A 49 -14.59 9.67 -10.57
CA ALA A 49 -14.47 9.03 -11.88
C ALA A 49 -14.06 7.55 -11.76
N LEU A 50 -13.15 7.20 -10.86
CA LEU A 50 -12.75 5.82 -10.60
C LEU A 50 -13.94 4.97 -10.15
N LEU A 51 -14.71 5.46 -9.18
CA LEU A 51 -15.91 4.78 -8.68
C LEU A 51 -16.98 4.62 -9.78
N ARG A 52 -17.27 5.67 -10.55
CA ARG A 52 -18.23 5.62 -11.67
C ARG A 52 -17.83 4.59 -12.73
N ASN A 53 -16.54 4.41 -12.97
CA ASN A 53 -16.00 3.47 -13.95
C ASN A 53 -15.83 2.04 -13.39
N GLY A 54 -16.39 1.73 -12.22
CA GLY A 54 -16.39 0.39 -11.63
C GLY A 54 -15.18 0.07 -10.74
N GLY A 55 -14.25 1.01 -10.56
CA GLY A 55 -13.15 0.85 -9.60
C GLY A 55 -13.65 0.95 -8.16
N ARG A 56 -12.87 0.42 -7.22
CA ARG A 56 -13.18 0.41 -5.79
C ARG A 56 -12.17 1.19 -4.99
N ILE A 57 -12.65 1.93 -4.01
CA ILE A 57 -11.83 2.70 -3.07
C ILE A 57 -12.23 2.30 -1.65
N LYS A 58 -11.26 1.89 -0.84
CA LYS A 58 -11.39 1.71 0.60
C LYS A 58 -10.43 2.64 1.33
N MET A 59 -10.79 3.01 2.56
CA MET A 59 -9.98 3.89 3.37
C MET A 59 -9.73 3.27 4.75
N LEU A 60 -8.46 3.24 5.16
CA LEU A 60 -8.13 3.11 6.57
C LEU A 60 -8.41 4.45 7.26
N ASN A 61 -9.05 4.44 8.43
CA ASN A 61 -9.45 5.66 9.16
C ASN A 61 -10.22 6.67 8.29
N PRO A 62 -11.42 6.33 7.78
CA PRO A 62 -12.21 7.26 7.00
C PRO A 62 -12.49 8.55 7.80
N PRO A 63 -12.69 9.71 7.14
CA PRO A 63 -12.85 11.00 7.83
C PRO A 63 -13.90 11.02 8.95
N ALA A 64 -14.96 10.22 8.82
CA ALA A 64 -15.99 10.09 9.85
C ALA A 64 -15.52 9.37 11.12
N SER A 65 -14.59 8.41 11.02
CA SER A 65 -14.06 7.69 12.20
C SER A 65 -13.06 8.55 12.98
N LEU A 66 -12.38 9.49 12.31
CA LEU A 66 -11.43 10.43 12.92
C LEU A 66 -12.08 11.47 13.83
N LEU A 67 -13.40 11.68 13.70
CA LEU A 67 -14.15 12.54 14.61
C LEU A 67 -14.37 11.89 16.00
N ARG A 68 -14.19 10.57 16.10
CA ARG A 68 -14.48 9.77 17.31
C ARG A 68 -13.23 9.35 18.10
N HIS A 69 -12.05 9.51 17.53
CA HIS A 69 -10.79 9.06 18.13
C HIS A 69 -9.69 10.11 18.03
N PRO A 70 -8.75 10.16 18.99
CA PRO A 70 -7.61 11.07 18.92
C PRO A 70 -6.74 10.73 17.71
N VAL A 71 -6.72 11.63 16.73
CA VAL A 71 -6.01 11.51 15.44
C VAL A 71 -4.53 11.12 15.61
N ALA A 72 -3.88 11.58 16.67
CA ALA A 72 -2.48 11.29 16.98
C ALA A 72 -2.18 9.81 17.29
N ARG A 73 -3.19 9.00 17.64
CA ARG A 73 -3.04 7.58 17.97
C ARG A 73 -3.68 6.65 16.93
N ALA A 74 -4.25 7.20 15.86
CA ALA A 74 -4.86 6.40 14.82
C ALA A 74 -3.76 5.61 14.07
N PRO A 75 -3.88 4.27 13.94
CA PRO A 75 -2.90 3.48 13.22
C PRO A 75 -2.86 3.93 11.76
N ARG A 76 -1.68 4.19 11.22
CA ARG A 76 -1.51 4.71 9.87
C ARG A 76 -1.14 3.59 8.90
N MET A 77 -1.67 3.63 7.69
CA MET A 77 -1.26 2.71 6.63
C MET A 77 -0.03 3.29 5.90
N HIS A 78 1.17 2.96 6.35
CA HIS A 78 2.43 3.42 5.76
C HIS A 78 2.93 2.57 4.58
N ARG A 79 2.12 1.64 4.08
CA ARG A 79 2.48 0.81 2.92
C ARG A 79 2.13 1.52 1.62
N ASN A 80 3.11 1.54 0.71
CA ASN A 80 2.94 1.99 -0.66
C ASN A 80 3.22 0.80 -1.59
N THR A 81 2.15 0.09 -1.92
CA THR A 81 2.19 -1.19 -2.66
C THR A 81 1.34 -1.09 -3.92
N LEU A 82 1.88 -1.47 -5.08
CA LEU A 82 1.13 -1.63 -6.32
C LEU A 82 1.33 -3.04 -6.85
N ILE A 83 0.25 -3.82 -6.97
CA ILE A 83 0.25 -5.14 -7.59
C ILE A 83 -0.50 -5.02 -8.93
N ILE A 84 0.10 -5.52 -10.00
CA ILE A 84 -0.45 -5.52 -11.36
C ILE A 84 -0.48 -6.96 -11.86
N ASP A 85 -1.66 -7.42 -12.27
CA ASP A 85 -1.93 -8.71 -12.91
C ASP A 85 -1.32 -9.93 -12.18
N ASN A 86 -1.09 -9.79 -10.87
CA ASN A 86 -0.38 -10.77 -10.03
C ASN A 86 0.98 -11.24 -10.61
N ALA A 87 1.60 -10.39 -11.44
CA ALA A 87 2.85 -10.66 -12.15
C ALA A 87 3.92 -9.60 -11.89
N CYS A 88 3.52 -8.46 -11.36
CA CYS A 88 4.42 -7.37 -10.99
C CYS A 88 3.97 -6.75 -9.67
N ILE A 89 4.92 -6.49 -8.79
CA ILE A 89 4.71 -5.72 -7.56
C ILE A 89 5.71 -4.57 -7.50
N MET A 90 5.23 -3.41 -7.05
CA MET A 90 6.07 -2.28 -6.66
C MET A 90 5.87 -1.99 -5.18
N VAL A 91 6.96 -1.88 -4.42
CA VAL A 91 6.97 -1.55 -2.98
C VAL A 91 8.03 -0.49 -2.69
N GLY A 92 7.79 0.36 -1.69
CA GLY A 92 8.78 1.33 -1.21
C GLY A 92 8.14 2.46 -0.40
N GLY A 93 8.80 3.62 -0.36
CA GLY A 93 8.37 4.79 0.43
C GLY A 93 7.51 5.81 -0.33
N SER A 94 7.41 5.70 -1.66
CA SER A 94 6.96 6.84 -2.48
C SER A 94 5.46 7.09 -2.43
N CYS A 95 5.11 8.33 -2.06
CA CYS A 95 3.74 8.81 -2.03
C CYS A 95 3.41 9.67 -3.26
N TYR A 96 2.13 9.77 -3.60
CA TYR A 96 1.67 10.53 -4.77
C TYR A 96 1.34 11.97 -4.39
N GLN A 97 2.38 12.76 -4.09
CA GLN A 97 2.28 14.17 -3.72
C GLN A 97 3.48 14.98 -4.24
N ASP A 98 3.20 16.07 -4.97
CA ASP A 98 4.23 16.90 -5.62
C ASP A 98 5.28 17.47 -4.66
N ARG A 99 4.90 17.71 -3.39
CA ARG A 99 5.82 18.20 -2.34
C ARG A 99 6.97 17.23 -2.03
N MET A 100 6.86 15.98 -2.46
CA MET A 100 7.89 14.95 -2.27
C MET A 100 8.71 14.71 -3.54
N SER A 101 8.51 15.51 -4.61
CA SER A 101 9.18 15.33 -5.89
C SER A 101 10.72 15.42 -5.83
N ASN A 102 11.26 16.12 -4.84
CA ASN A 102 12.70 16.26 -4.61
C ASN A 102 13.22 15.38 -3.46
N TRP A 103 12.39 14.47 -2.92
CA TRP A 103 12.83 13.58 -1.85
C TRP A 103 13.63 12.42 -2.42
N ARG A 104 14.72 12.06 -1.74
CA ARG A 104 15.43 10.82 -2.03
C ARG A 104 14.61 9.65 -1.49
N ASP A 105 14.12 8.81 -2.38
CA ASP A 105 13.33 7.63 -2.06
C ASP A 105 13.76 6.44 -2.94
N THR A 106 13.44 5.22 -2.51
CA THR A 106 13.71 3.99 -3.23
C THR A 106 12.42 3.20 -3.37
N MET A 107 12.04 2.94 -4.63
CA MET A 107 10.98 1.99 -4.97
C MET A 107 11.62 0.76 -5.61
N LEU A 108 11.20 -0.42 -5.20
CA LEU A 108 11.56 -1.69 -5.83
C LEU A 108 10.40 -2.14 -6.72
N GLN A 109 10.68 -2.44 -7.98
CA GLN A 109 9.79 -3.17 -8.86
C GLN A 109 10.30 -4.60 -9.00
N VAL A 110 9.42 -5.57 -8.76
CA VAL A 110 9.71 -7.00 -8.91
C VAL A 110 8.70 -7.58 -9.89
N GLY A 111 9.21 -8.18 -10.96
CA GLY A 111 8.42 -8.93 -11.95
C GLY A 111 8.65 -10.43 -11.82
N GLY A 112 7.69 -11.22 -12.31
CA GLY A 112 7.74 -12.69 -12.27
C GLY A 112 6.78 -13.27 -11.24
N PRO A 113 6.89 -14.57 -10.92
CA PRO A 113 6.07 -15.18 -9.87
C PRO A 113 6.22 -14.39 -8.57
N LEU A 114 5.12 -13.83 -8.09
CA LEU A 114 5.11 -13.08 -6.84
C LEU A 114 4.98 -14.04 -5.66
N PRO A 115 5.65 -13.78 -4.52
CA PRO A 115 5.40 -14.51 -3.30
C PRO A 115 3.90 -14.43 -2.94
N PRO A 116 3.18 -15.55 -2.70
CA PRO A 116 1.76 -15.53 -2.39
C PRO A 116 1.38 -14.62 -1.21
N ALA A 117 2.30 -14.48 -0.24
CA ALA A 117 2.17 -13.59 0.90
C ALA A 117 1.97 -12.11 0.53
N SER A 118 2.49 -11.67 -0.62
CA SER A 118 2.35 -10.28 -1.08
C SER A 118 0.90 -9.94 -1.43
N THR A 119 0.26 -10.78 -2.23
CA THR A 119 -1.16 -10.68 -2.57
C THR A 119 -2.05 -10.92 -1.35
N ALA A 120 -1.73 -11.93 -0.52
CA ALA A 120 -2.49 -12.21 0.70
C ALA A 120 -2.47 -11.02 1.69
N THR A 121 -1.35 -10.31 1.81
CA THR A 121 -1.23 -9.11 2.65
C THR A 121 -2.18 -8.01 2.16
N PHE A 122 -2.25 -7.78 0.85
CA PHE A 122 -3.18 -6.80 0.27
C PHE A 122 -4.64 -7.19 0.53
N GLU A 123 -5.00 -8.46 0.29
CA GLU A 123 -6.37 -8.93 0.50
C GLU A 123 -6.79 -8.82 1.96
N SER A 124 -5.92 -9.21 2.90
CA SER A 124 -6.21 -9.05 4.34
C SER A 124 -6.47 -7.59 4.70
N ALA A 125 -5.64 -6.66 4.25
CA ALA A 125 -5.83 -5.23 4.51
C ALA A 125 -7.11 -4.70 3.83
N TRP A 126 -7.44 -5.21 2.64
CA TRP A 126 -8.64 -4.87 1.91
C TRP A 126 -9.92 -5.30 2.63
N GLN A 127 -9.94 -6.51 3.20
CA GLN A 127 -11.11 -7.04 3.89
C GLN A 127 -11.39 -6.32 5.22
N ASP A 128 -10.35 -6.03 6.00
CA ASP A 128 -10.53 -5.41 7.32
C ASP A 128 -10.91 -3.93 7.25
N CYS A 129 -10.66 -3.28 6.11
CA CYS A 129 -11.23 -1.96 5.85
C CYS A 129 -12.73 -2.10 5.54
N SER A 130 -13.54 -1.98 6.59
CA SER A 130 -15.00 -2.05 6.53
C SER A 130 -15.63 -0.74 6.04
N GLN A 131 -15.59 -0.52 4.73
CA GLN A 131 -16.72 0.11 4.05
C GLN A 131 -17.49 -1.00 3.34
N SER A 132 -18.61 -1.35 3.97
CA SER A 132 -19.53 -2.43 3.60
C SER A 132 -20.25 -2.09 2.29
N ILE A 133 -19.66 -2.49 1.17
CA ILE A 133 -20.42 -2.88 -0.01
C ILE A 133 -19.81 -4.21 -0.41
N ALA A 134 -20.64 -5.21 -0.69
CA ALA A 134 -20.18 -6.44 -1.32
C ALA A 134 -19.45 -6.05 -2.61
N ASP A 135 -18.12 -6.04 -2.55
CA ASP A 135 -17.28 -5.65 -3.66
C ASP A 135 -17.35 -6.79 -4.67
N GLY A 136 -18.18 -6.66 -5.70
CA GLY A 136 -18.22 -7.60 -6.84
C GLY A 136 -16.92 -7.63 -7.66
N THR A 137 -15.81 -7.13 -7.11
CA THR A 137 -14.48 -7.23 -7.72
C THR A 137 -13.86 -8.52 -7.24
N PRO A 138 -13.44 -9.42 -8.13
CA PRO A 138 -12.83 -10.67 -7.70
C PRO A 138 -11.58 -10.38 -6.85
N PRO A 139 -11.35 -11.18 -5.79
CA PRO A 139 -10.10 -11.10 -5.04
C PRO A 139 -8.92 -11.34 -5.99
N LEU A 140 -7.76 -10.79 -5.65
CA LEU A 140 -6.55 -11.13 -6.37
C LEU A 140 -6.32 -12.59 -6.03
N GLU A 141 -6.26 -13.43 -7.06
CA GLU A 141 -5.90 -14.82 -6.84
C GLU A 141 -4.49 -14.85 -6.25
N THR A 142 -4.31 -15.53 -5.12
CA THR A 142 -2.99 -15.82 -4.56
C THR A 142 -2.31 -16.87 -5.42
N LYS A 143 -1.82 -16.45 -6.58
CA LYS A 143 -1.00 -17.23 -7.51
C LYS A 143 0.44 -16.77 -7.40
N GLY A 144 1.37 -17.67 -7.71
CA GLY A 144 2.80 -17.34 -7.74
C GLY A 144 3.64 -18.33 -6.96
N ALA A 145 4.95 -18.08 -6.98
CA ALA A 145 5.97 -18.84 -6.28
C ALA A 145 6.95 -17.83 -5.70
N THR A 146 7.57 -18.16 -4.58
CA THR A 146 8.70 -17.38 -4.08
C THR A 146 9.95 -17.91 -4.78
N PRO A 147 10.62 -17.12 -5.65
CA PRO A 147 11.85 -17.59 -6.28
C PRO A 147 12.94 -17.85 -5.22
N ASP A 148 13.88 -18.73 -5.52
CA ASP A 148 14.97 -19.05 -4.60
C ASP A 148 15.76 -17.80 -4.20
N GLY A 149 16.02 -17.65 -2.91
CA GLY A 149 16.70 -16.49 -2.33
C GLY A 149 15.80 -15.27 -2.10
N TRP A 150 14.53 -15.29 -2.53
CA TRP A 150 13.59 -14.20 -2.27
C TRP A 150 12.79 -14.43 -0.99
N SER A 151 12.43 -13.34 -0.33
CA SER A 151 11.44 -13.36 0.76
C SER A 151 10.62 -12.08 0.73
N PHE A 152 9.34 -12.20 1.06
CA PHE A 152 8.44 -11.07 1.25
C PHE A 152 8.10 -10.92 2.72
N ALA A 153 8.09 -9.69 3.22
CA ALA A 153 7.59 -9.34 4.54
C ALA A 153 6.92 -7.97 4.47
N ALA A 154 5.89 -7.76 5.27
CA ALA A 154 5.11 -6.54 5.31
C ALA A 154 5.16 -5.89 6.69
N GLY A 155 5.14 -4.56 6.72
CA GLY A 155 4.92 -3.79 7.94
C GLY A 155 3.45 -3.41 8.10
N GLY A 156 2.98 -3.26 9.34
CA GLY A 156 1.61 -2.83 9.66
C GLY A 156 1.14 -3.40 11.00
N PRO A 157 -0.01 -2.93 11.53
CA PRO A 157 -0.62 -3.57 12.69
C PRO A 157 -0.98 -5.02 12.34
N ALA A 158 -0.73 -5.94 13.27
CA ALA A 158 -1.23 -7.31 13.16
C ALA A 158 -2.77 -7.28 13.07
N PRO A 159 -3.42 -8.11 12.23
CA PRO A 159 -2.87 -9.24 11.49
C PRO A 159 -2.35 -8.93 10.06
N HIS A 160 -2.23 -7.67 9.65
CA HIS A 160 -1.94 -7.27 8.25
C HIS A 160 -0.48 -7.29 7.82
N ALA A 161 0.35 -8.03 8.55
CA ALA A 161 1.79 -8.08 8.38
C ALA A 161 2.22 -9.55 8.44
N VAL A 162 1.93 -10.30 7.39
CA VAL A 162 2.22 -11.74 7.32
C VAL A 162 2.98 -12.06 6.04
N PRO A 163 4.29 -12.35 6.11
CA PRO A 163 5.16 -12.31 7.31
C PRO A 163 5.41 -10.90 7.87
N ASP A 164 5.63 -10.79 9.18
CA ASP A 164 5.88 -9.50 9.87
C ASP A 164 7.34 -9.06 9.66
N LEU A 165 7.51 -7.92 8.97
CA LEU A 165 8.83 -7.32 8.70
C LEU A 165 9.66 -7.15 9.98
N ARG A 166 9.05 -6.84 11.12
CA ARG A 166 9.75 -6.63 12.40
C ARG A 166 10.34 -7.92 12.97
N LYS A 167 9.88 -9.08 12.51
CA LYS A 167 10.45 -10.40 12.86
C LYS A 167 11.50 -10.83 11.83
N CYS A 168 11.19 -10.68 10.55
CA CYS A 168 12.08 -11.09 9.47
C CYS A 168 13.38 -10.27 9.41
N LEU A 169 13.32 -8.96 9.70
CA LEU A 169 14.49 -8.09 9.59
C LEU A 169 15.60 -8.45 10.61
N PRO A 170 15.31 -8.62 11.93
CA PRO A 170 16.31 -9.11 12.88
C PRO A 170 16.92 -10.46 12.49
N GLU A 171 16.14 -11.42 12.01
CA GLU A 171 16.63 -12.73 11.56
C GLU A 171 17.61 -12.60 10.38
N ARG A 172 17.32 -11.70 9.44
CA ARG A 172 18.21 -11.40 8.30
C ARG A 172 19.49 -10.70 8.72
N ILE A 173 19.43 -9.81 9.72
CA ILE A 173 20.62 -9.13 10.27
C ILE A 173 21.48 -10.14 11.03
N ALA A 174 20.88 -11.02 11.83
CA ALA A 174 21.59 -12.00 12.65
C ALA A 174 22.38 -13.03 11.83
N THR A 175 22.03 -13.21 10.55
CA THR A 175 22.69 -14.14 9.63
C THR A 175 23.70 -13.45 8.69
N ALA A 176 23.94 -12.15 8.84
CA ALA A 176 24.86 -11.40 7.98
C ALA A 176 26.33 -11.67 8.36
N GLU A 177 27.15 -12.10 7.39
CA GLU A 177 28.56 -12.46 7.63
C GLU A 177 29.55 -11.34 7.31
N ARG A 178 29.22 -10.42 6.40
CA ARG A 178 30.18 -9.42 5.85
C ARG A 178 29.88 -7.98 6.22
N ALA A 179 28.67 -7.51 5.95
CA ALA A 179 28.27 -6.13 6.23
C ALA A 179 26.75 -6.00 6.25
N VAL A 180 26.26 -4.99 6.98
CA VAL A 180 24.86 -4.55 6.97
C VAL A 180 24.82 -3.05 6.68
N SER A 181 24.10 -2.63 5.64
CA SER A 181 23.92 -1.22 5.29
C SER A 181 22.46 -0.82 5.51
N LEU A 182 22.24 0.29 6.21
CA LEU A 182 20.90 0.76 6.58
C LEU A 182 20.66 2.15 5.99
N THR A 183 19.54 2.33 5.30
CA THR A 183 19.10 3.65 4.79
C THR A 183 17.67 3.98 5.24
N PRO A 184 17.38 4.02 6.55
CA PRO A 184 16.04 4.33 7.00
C PRO A 184 15.74 5.82 6.81
N PRO A 185 14.47 6.21 6.59
CA PRO A 185 14.09 7.62 6.59
C PRO A 185 14.29 8.27 7.97
N ILE A 186 14.22 7.46 9.04
CA ILE A 186 14.42 7.87 10.44
C ILE A 186 15.10 6.68 11.17
N CYS A 187 16.25 6.91 11.80
CA CYS A 187 16.91 5.92 12.65
C CYS A 187 16.97 6.42 14.09
N TYR A 188 16.36 5.69 15.02
CA TYR A 188 16.61 5.86 16.45
C TYR A 188 17.42 4.65 16.92
N LEU A 189 18.73 4.84 17.09
CA LEU A 189 19.59 3.86 17.74
C LEU A 189 19.52 4.14 19.24
N THR A 190 18.83 3.29 19.98
CA THR A 190 18.98 3.24 21.44
C THR A 190 20.09 2.24 21.74
N ALA A 191 21.20 2.72 22.28
CA ALA A 191 22.21 1.84 22.86
C ALA A 191 21.61 1.11 24.09
N PRO A 192 21.99 -0.16 24.34
CA PRO A 192 21.65 -0.86 25.57
C PRO A 192 22.21 -0.16 26.82
#